data_AF-A0A2C9WUF6-F1
#
_entry.id   AF-A0A2C9WUF6-F1
#
_cell.length_a   1.000
_cell.length_b   1.000
_cell.length_c   1.000
_cell.angle_alpha   90.00
_cell.angle_beta   90.00
_cell.angle_gamma   90.00
#
_symmetry.space_group_name_H-M   'P 1'
#
loop_
_entity.id
_entity.type
_entity.pdbx_description
1 polymer ?
#
loop_
_entity_poly.entity_id
_entity_poly.type
_entity_poly.pdbx_seq_one_letter_code
_entity_poly.pdbx_strand_id
1 'polypeptide(L)'
;MFKSFFPNPKWFFSSLLLWLAVNIALWYSGGQTWGQHIGLATIANDQLPIGISRFWSTNFLWFYLWFLVSTIIFASFWRWRSNNPWQAWSVWGSAFILFNIWFNVQVNVVINAWYNPFYDLIQKMISNGGGDVNLLYGETLTFIYIAMVAVTLVVFNLFIVSHYIFRWRTAMNDFYTQNWDKLRHIEGASQRIQEDTMRFAKTMEGLGVNLVEAVMVLIAFLPVLFQLSVHVKSLPVVGEISHALMWAAMVWAVFGTVVLMTVGYKLPGLEFNNQKVEAAYRKELVYGEDHEDRAEPLTLKELFSHVRKNYFRLYFHYAYFNLVRIWYLQLDNLFGLFMLFPSIAAGTITLGLMMQINNVFGKVRESFQYLISSWTTIIELLSIYKRLRAFEATLDD
;
A
#
# COMPACT_ATOMS: atom_id res chain seq x y z
N MET A 1 8.01 -5.73 -20.40
CA MET A 1 7.21 -6.01 -19.19
C MET A 1 5.97 -5.14 -19.13
N PHE A 2 6.10 -3.81 -18.99
CA PHE A 2 4.92 -2.94 -18.98
C PHE A 2 4.28 -2.76 -20.36
N LYS A 3 5.08 -2.83 -21.44
CA LYS A 3 4.62 -2.66 -22.83
C LYS A 3 3.60 -3.72 -23.26
N SER A 4 3.63 -4.91 -22.65
CA SER A 4 2.72 -6.00 -23.01
C SER A 4 1.29 -5.74 -22.52
N PHE A 5 1.14 -5.08 -21.37
CA PHE A 5 -0.18 -4.87 -20.75
C PHE A 5 -0.69 -3.43 -20.88
N PHE A 6 0.18 -2.43 -20.75
CA PHE A 6 -0.21 -1.01 -20.84
C PHE A 6 0.06 -0.43 -22.22
N PRO A 7 -0.83 0.43 -22.74
CA PRO A 7 -0.63 1.09 -24.02
C PRO A 7 0.50 2.11 -23.93
N ASN A 8 1.65 1.86 -24.58
CA ASN A 8 2.83 2.75 -24.57
C ASN A 8 3.18 3.34 -23.16
N PRO A 9 3.77 2.52 -22.28
CA PRO A 9 3.84 2.77 -20.83
C PRO A 9 4.36 4.15 -20.42
N LYS A 10 5.41 4.66 -21.08
CA LYS A 10 6.02 5.96 -20.74
C LYS A 10 5.00 7.09 -20.86
N TRP A 11 4.27 7.13 -21.97
CA TRP A 11 3.25 8.14 -22.24
C TRP A 11 1.99 7.90 -21.42
N PHE A 12 1.59 6.63 -21.24
CA PHE A 12 0.45 6.26 -20.40
C PHE A 12 0.59 6.74 -18.97
N PHE A 13 1.65 6.34 -18.27
CA PHE A 13 1.84 6.73 -16.88
C PHE A 13 2.06 8.24 -16.72
N SER A 14 2.79 8.89 -17.64
CA SER A 14 2.98 10.35 -17.58
C SER A 14 1.65 11.09 -17.78
N SER A 15 0.83 10.67 -18.75
CA SER A 15 -0.50 11.25 -18.98
C SER A 15 -1.46 10.97 -17.83
N LEU A 16 -1.38 9.80 -17.19
CA LEU A 16 -2.18 9.43 -16.03
C LEU A 16 -1.84 10.33 -14.84
N LEU A 17 -0.55 10.51 -14.53
CA LEU A 17 -0.11 11.38 -13.44
C LEU A 17 -0.54 12.84 -13.68
N LEU A 18 -0.39 13.34 -14.91
CA LEU A 18 -0.85 14.67 -15.29
C LEU A 18 -2.37 14.78 -15.15
N TRP A 19 -3.13 13.80 -15.65
CA TRP A 19 -4.58 13.78 -15.59
C TRP A 19 -5.09 13.74 -14.15
N LEU A 20 -4.47 12.92 -13.29
CA LEU A 20 -4.76 12.89 -11.86
C LEU A 20 -4.46 14.24 -11.20
N ALA A 21 -3.30 14.85 -11.48
CA ALA A 21 -2.95 16.16 -10.93
C ALA A 21 -3.96 17.25 -11.34
N VAL A 22 -4.37 17.26 -12.63
CA VAL A 22 -5.41 18.18 -13.12
C VAL A 22 -6.74 17.93 -12.43
N ASN A 23 -7.17 16.68 -12.29
CA ASN A 23 -8.43 16.35 -11.61
C ASN A 23 -8.40 16.76 -10.13
N ILE A 24 -7.30 16.53 -9.43
CA ILE A 24 -7.10 16.95 -8.04
C ILE A 24 -7.16 18.48 -7.95
N ALA A 25 -6.44 19.19 -8.81
CA ALA A 25 -6.45 20.65 -8.84
C ALA A 25 -7.85 21.20 -9.12
N LEU A 26 -8.55 20.65 -10.12
CA LEU A 26 -9.93 21.02 -10.44
C LEU A 26 -10.87 20.76 -9.25
N TRP A 27 -10.78 19.57 -8.66
CA TRP A 27 -11.61 19.18 -7.52
C TRP A 27 -11.46 20.14 -6.34
N TYR A 28 -10.23 20.46 -5.93
CA TYR A 28 -9.95 21.36 -4.80
C TYR A 28 -10.09 22.85 -5.13
N SER A 29 -10.02 23.25 -6.40
CA SER A 29 -10.25 24.65 -6.83
C SER A 29 -11.73 25.08 -6.84
N GLY A 30 -12.65 24.11 -6.70
CA GLY A 30 -14.09 24.37 -6.74
C GLY A 30 -14.90 23.24 -7.39
N GLY A 31 -14.28 22.25 -8.01
CA GLY A 31 -15.00 21.10 -8.60
C GLY A 31 -15.89 20.35 -7.61
N GLN A 32 -15.53 20.35 -6.32
CA GLN A 32 -16.37 19.84 -5.23
C GLN A 32 -17.77 20.49 -5.17
N THR A 33 -17.87 21.78 -5.51
CA THR A 33 -19.14 22.52 -5.43
C THR A 33 -19.93 22.49 -6.73
N TRP A 34 -19.33 22.14 -7.86
CA TRP A 34 -20.01 22.14 -9.17
C TRP A 34 -21.20 21.18 -9.23
N GLY A 35 -21.20 20.12 -8.42
CA GLY A 35 -22.34 19.22 -8.26
C GLY A 35 -23.61 19.93 -7.77
N GLN A 36 -23.52 21.14 -7.21
CA GLN A 36 -24.67 21.95 -6.79
C GLN A 36 -25.57 22.30 -7.98
N HIS A 37 -24.99 22.57 -9.14
CA HIS A 37 -25.74 22.94 -10.34
C HIS A 37 -26.66 21.82 -10.85
N ILE A 38 -26.41 20.59 -10.43
CA ILE A 38 -27.18 19.40 -10.79
C ILE A 38 -27.82 18.71 -9.57
N GLY A 39 -27.84 19.38 -8.41
CA GLY A 39 -28.46 18.88 -7.17
C GLY A 39 -27.69 17.75 -6.46
N LEU A 40 -26.43 17.50 -6.83
CA LEU A 40 -25.60 16.41 -6.28
C LEU A 40 -24.51 16.87 -5.31
N ALA A 41 -24.33 18.17 -5.04
CA ALA A 41 -23.42 18.61 -3.98
C ALA A 41 -24.10 19.64 -3.08
N THR A 42 -23.84 19.59 -1.77
CA THR A 42 -24.35 20.56 -0.80
C THR A 42 -23.23 21.49 -0.33
N ILE A 43 -23.54 22.78 -0.15
CA ILE A 43 -22.59 23.81 0.36
C ILE A 43 -22.29 23.58 1.86
N ALA A 44 -23.20 22.93 2.57
CA ALA A 44 -23.16 22.89 4.02
C ALA A 44 -22.00 22.04 4.55
N ASN A 45 -21.32 22.60 5.54
CA ASN A 45 -20.54 21.93 6.59
C ASN A 45 -21.41 20.95 7.40
N ASP A 46 -22.37 20.27 6.76
CA ASP A 46 -23.16 19.23 7.40
C ASP A 46 -22.20 18.12 7.78
N GLN A 47 -22.15 17.83 9.08
CA GLN A 47 -21.40 16.69 9.58
C GLN A 47 -21.84 15.46 8.81
N LEU A 48 -20.91 14.86 8.06
CA LEU A 48 -21.21 13.67 7.29
C LEU A 48 -21.74 12.59 8.23
N PRO A 49 -22.84 11.91 7.87
CA PRO A 49 -23.47 10.96 8.76
C PRO A 49 -22.50 9.85 9.14
N ILE A 50 -22.58 9.39 10.39
CA ILE A 50 -21.78 8.28 10.90
C ILE A 50 -22.59 7.00 10.65
N GLY A 51 -22.38 6.37 9.48
CA GLY A 51 -23.14 5.19 9.06
C GLY A 51 -23.09 4.94 7.54
N ILE A 52 -23.84 3.94 7.07
CA ILE A 52 -23.90 3.58 5.63
C ILE A 52 -24.44 4.74 4.78
N SER A 53 -25.37 5.53 5.31
CA SER A 53 -25.99 6.65 4.58
C SER A 53 -24.96 7.65 4.04
N ARG A 54 -23.76 7.72 4.63
CA ARG A 54 -22.64 8.52 4.13
C ARG A 54 -22.24 8.18 2.71
N PHE A 55 -22.22 6.90 2.35
CA PHE A 55 -21.85 6.44 1.01
C PHE A 55 -22.90 6.75 -0.06
N TRP A 56 -24.11 7.13 0.36
CA TRP A 56 -25.23 7.55 -0.49
C TRP A 56 -25.50 9.05 -0.40
N SER A 57 -24.68 9.78 0.37
CA SER A 57 -24.79 11.23 0.44
C SER A 57 -24.52 11.85 -0.93
N THR A 58 -25.18 12.97 -1.21
CA THR A 58 -25.01 13.75 -2.44
C THR A 58 -23.55 13.98 -2.75
N ASN A 59 -22.76 14.46 -1.78
CA ASN A 59 -21.32 14.70 -1.96
C ASN A 59 -20.53 13.47 -2.44
N PHE A 60 -20.87 12.26 -1.97
CA PHE A 60 -20.24 11.02 -2.43
C PHE A 60 -20.71 10.65 -3.84
N LEU A 61 -22.02 10.76 -4.12
CA LEU A 61 -22.56 10.49 -5.46
C LEU A 61 -21.95 11.44 -6.51
N TRP A 62 -21.72 12.70 -6.16
CA TRP A 62 -21.02 13.66 -7.02
C TRP A 62 -19.58 13.21 -7.30
N PHE A 63 -18.85 12.76 -6.27
CA PHE A 63 -17.51 12.22 -6.47
C PHE A 63 -17.51 10.97 -7.37
N TYR A 64 -18.48 10.07 -7.22
CA TYR A 64 -18.60 8.88 -8.08
C TYR A 64 -18.79 9.27 -9.54
N LEU A 65 -19.68 10.24 -9.79
CA LEU A 65 -19.93 10.75 -11.13
C LEU A 65 -18.70 11.46 -11.70
N TRP A 66 -18.04 12.31 -10.91
CA TRP A 66 -16.80 12.97 -11.30
C TRP A 66 -15.73 11.95 -11.69
N PHE A 67 -15.50 10.95 -10.85
CA PHE A 67 -14.52 9.89 -11.09
C PHE A 67 -14.87 9.09 -12.35
N LEU A 68 -16.14 8.72 -12.54
CA LEU A 68 -16.61 7.99 -13.70
C LEU A 68 -16.39 8.78 -14.99
N VAL A 69 -16.83 10.04 -15.04
CA VAL A 69 -16.68 10.93 -16.21
C VAL A 69 -15.21 11.15 -16.53
N SER A 70 -14.40 11.44 -15.52
CA SER A 70 -12.94 11.61 -15.66
C SER A 70 -12.27 10.35 -16.22
N THR A 71 -12.70 9.17 -15.75
CA THR A 71 -12.21 7.87 -16.24
C THR A 71 -12.65 7.62 -17.69
N ILE A 72 -13.89 7.92 -18.06
CA ILE A 72 -14.41 7.78 -19.43
C ILE A 72 -13.61 8.63 -20.40
N ILE A 73 -13.30 9.89 -20.04
CA ILE A 73 -12.51 10.80 -20.87
C ILE A 73 -11.11 10.21 -21.10
N PHE A 74 -10.45 9.79 -20.02
CA PHE A 74 -9.11 9.21 -20.10
C PHE A 74 -9.08 7.90 -20.90
N ALA A 75 -10.04 7.00 -20.67
CA ALA A 75 -10.15 5.73 -21.37
C ALA A 75 -10.45 5.92 -22.87
N SER A 76 -11.34 6.86 -23.22
CA SER A 76 -11.67 7.21 -24.60
C SER A 76 -10.46 7.75 -25.35
N PHE A 77 -9.70 8.67 -24.73
CA PHE A 77 -8.47 9.21 -25.30
C PHE A 77 -7.46 8.10 -25.65
N TRP A 78 -7.22 7.19 -24.69
CA TRP A 78 -6.29 6.09 -24.92
C TRP A 78 -6.79 5.07 -25.93
N ARG A 79 -8.12 4.91 -26.06
CA ARG A 79 -8.72 3.97 -27.03
C ARG A 79 -8.51 4.47 -28.44
N TRP A 80 -8.62 5.77 -28.62
CA TRP A 80 -8.32 6.43 -29.90
C TRP A 80 -6.82 6.41 -30.20
N ARG A 81 -5.95 6.60 -29.20
CA ARG A 81 -4.50 6.73 -29.40
C ARG A 81 -3.77 5.40 -29.63
N SER A 82 -4.26 4.29 -29.06
CA SER A 82 -3.59 2.99 -29.07
C SER A 82 -4.60 1.84 -29.13
N ASN A 83 -4.50 0.99 -30.16
CA ASN A 83 -5.30 -0.23 -30.27
C ASN A 83 -4.67 -1.39 -29.47
N ASN A 84 -4.52 -1.23 -28.15
CA ASN A 84 -4.01 -2.30 -27.28
C ASN A 84 -5.15 -3.27 -26.91
N PRO A 85 -5.01 -4.59 -27.14
CA PRO A 85 -6.05 -5.57 -26.80
C PRO A 85 -6.37 -5.62 -25.30
N TRP A 86 -5.39 -5.31 -24.44
CA TRP A 86 -5.51 -5.32 -22.98
C TRP A 86 -6.00 -4.01 -22.38
N GLN A 87 -6.45 -3.06 -23.20
CA GLN A 87 -6.86 -1.75 -22.73
C GLN A 87 -8.03 -1.80 -21.72
N ALA A 88 -8.97 -2.72 -21.91
CA ALA A 88 -10.09 -2.87 -20.98
C ALA A 88 -9.58 -3.15 -19.56
N TRP A 89 -8.62 -4.05 -19.39
CA TRP A 89 -8.07 -4.39 -18.07
C TRP A 89 -7.05 -3.37 -17.58
N SER A 90 -6.17 -2.87 -18.44
CA SER A 90 -5.13 -1.91 -18.05
C SER A 90 -5.66 -0.52 -17.70
N VAL A 91 -6.80 -0.09 -18.25
CA VAL A 91 -7.39 1.21 -17.92
C VAL A 91 -8.56 1.06 -16.97
N TRP A 92 -9.61 0.30 -17.35
CA TRP A 92 -10.79 0.16 -16.49
C TRP A 92 -10.52 -0.69 -15.27
N GLY A 93 -9.71 -1.76 -15.39
CA GLY A 93 -9.30 -2.55 -14.23
C GLY A 93 -8.49 -1.73 -13.23
N SER A 94 -7.51 -0.94 -13.70
CA SER A 94 -6.76 -0.04 -12.82
C SER A 94 -7.64 1.05 -12.22
N ALA A 95 -8.53 1.69 -12.98
CA ALA A 95 -9.46 2.69 -12.46
C ALA A 95 -10.39 2.09 -11.40
N PHE A 96 -10.91 0.88 -11.63
CA PHE A 96 -11.74 0.18 -10.66
C PHE A 96 -10.96 -0.11 -9.37
N ILE A 97 -9.72 -0.61 -9.45
CA ILE A 97 -8.87 -0.84 -8.29
C ILE A 97 -8.64 0.47 -7.52
N LEU A 98 -8.27 1.55 -8.21
CA LEU A 98 -8.06 2.88 -7.61
C LEU A 98 -9.31 3.41 -6.89
N PHE A 99 -10.49 3.24 -7.49
CA PHE A 99 -11.75 3.63 -6.87
C PHE A 99 -12.02 2.84 -5.59
N ASN A 100 -11.77 1.53 -5.59
CA ASN A 100 -11.97 0.69 -4.40
C ASN A 100 -10.99 1.02 -3.29
N ILE A 101 -9.74 1.35 -3.61
CA ILE A 101 -8.77 1.84 -2.61
C ILE A 101 -9.31 3.12 -1.97
N TRP A 102 -9.71 4.11 -2.79
CA TRP A 102 -10.28 5.35 -2.27
C TRP A 102 -11.53 5.09 -1.40
N PHE A 103 -12.44 4.22 -1.85
CA PHE A 103 -13.64 3.88 -1.12
C PHE A 103 -13.30 3.21 0.23
N ASN A 104 -12.33 2.30 0.26
CA ASN A 104 -11.86 1.68 1.49
C ASN A 104 -11.29 2.71 2.47
N VAL A 105 -10.52 3.69 1.98
CA VAL A 105 -10.07 4.81 2.81
C VAL A 105 -11.25 5.58 3.40
N GLN A 106 -12.31 5.83 2.62
CA GLN A 106 -13.51 6.48 3.16
C GLN A 106 -14.23 5.63 4.22
N VAL A 107 -14.32 4.32 4.02
CA VAL A 107 -14.83 3.38 5.04
C VAL A 107 -14.04 3.51 6.34
N ASN A 108 -12.70 3.55 6.26
CA ASN A 108 -11.86 3.75 7.44
C ASN A 108 -12.16 5.09 8.14
N VAL A 109 -12.43 6.16 7.38
CA VAL A 109 -12.82 7.47 7.96
C VAL A 109 -14.17 7.37 8.68
N VAL A 110 -15.15 6.63 8.15
CA VAL A 110 -16.45 6.44 8.82
C VAL A 110 -16.29 5.61 10.10
N ILE A 111 -15.53 4.52 10.05
CA ILE A 111 -15.22 3.69 11.23
C ILE A 111 -14.49 4.53 12.29
N ASN A 112 -13.55 5.39 11.88
CA ASN A 112 -12.86 6.28 12.80
C ASN A 112 -13.82 7.24 13.49
N ALA A 113 -14.72 7.88 12.74
CA ALA A 113 -15.74 8.78 13.30
C ALA A 113 -16.68 8.05 14.26
N TRP A 114 -16.98 6.78 14.01
CA TRP A 114 -17.81 5.92 14.87
C TRP A 114 -17.17 5.60 16.23
N TYR A 115 -15.84 5.57 16.33
CA TYR A 115 -15.18 5.31 17.63
C TYR A 115 -15.55 6.34 18.70
N ASN A 116 -15.75 7.61 18.31
CA ASN A 116 -16.03 8.66 19.27
C ASN A 116 -17.36 8.43 20.04
N PRO A 117 -18.53 8.39 19.39
CA PRO A 117 -19.79 8.19 20.10
C PRO A 117 -19.86 6.84 20.82
N PHE A 118 -19.31 5.77 20.25
CA PHE A 118 -19.37 4.43 20.85
C PHE A 118 -18.58 4.33 22.16
N TYR A 119 -17.33 4.77 22.19
CA TYR A 119 -16.51 4.68 23.39
C TYR A 119 -16.88 5.73 24.44
N ASP A 120 -17.39 6.91 24.02
CA ASP A 120 -17.98 7.87 24.96
C ASP A 120 -19.24 7.31 25.63
N LEU A 121 -20.06 6.55 24.89
CA LEU A 121 -21.23 5.87 25.44
C LEU A 121 -20.80 4.85 26.51
N ILE A 122 -19.78 4.03 26.22
CA ILE A 122 -19.21 3.08 27.18
C ILE A 122 -18.67 3.81 28.42
N GLN A 123 -17.88 4.87 28.23
CA GLN A 123 -17.33 5.65 29.34
C GLN A 123 -18.45 6.19 30.24
N LYS A 124 -19.50 6.78 29.66
CA LYS A 124 -20.65 7.30 30.40
C LYS A 124 -21.36 6.22 31.19
N MET A 125 -21.61 5.06 30.59
CA MET A 125 -22.29 3.95 31.27
C MET A 125 -21.46 3.39 32.44
N ILE A 126 -20.16 3.19 32.25
CA ILE A 126 -19.28 2.69 33.31
C ILE A 126 -19.17 3.72 34.44
N SER A 127 -19.03 5.00 34.11
CA SER A 127 -18.87 6.07 35.11
C SER A 127 -20.14 6.31 35.95
N ASN A 128 -21.32 6.08 35.37
CA ASN A 128 -22.61 6.31 36.01
C ASN A 128 -23.21 5.05 36.65
N GLY A 129 -22.49 3.92 36.68
CA GLY A 129 -22.96 2.67 37.27
C GLY A 129 -23.99 1.88 36.45
N GLY A 130 -24.12 2.18 35.14
CA GLY A 130 -25.01 1.48 34.22
C GLY A 130 -25.57 2.37 33.10
N GLY A 131 -26.41 1.79 32.24
CA GLY A 131 -27.11 2.51 31.18
C GLY A 131 -28.00 1.60 30.33
N ASP A 132 -28.65 2.17 29.32
CA ASP A 132 -29.51 1.42 28.39
C ASP A 132 -28.68 0.60 27.39
N VAL A 133 -28.74 -0.73 27.51
CA VAL A 133 -28.03 -1.66 26.63
C VAL A 133 -28.44 -1.52 25.16
N ASN A 134 -29.66 -1.03 24.87
CA ASN A 134 -30.12 -0.85 23.49
C ASN A 134 -29.29 0.18 22.72
N LEU A 135 -28.72 1.18 23.42
CA LEU A 135 -27.82 2.16 22.79
C LEU A 135 -26.52 1.49 22.32
N LEU A 136 -25.97 0.55 23.11
CA LEU A 136 -24.78 -0.22 22.71
C LEU A 136 -25.07 -1.11 21.51
N TYR A 137 -26.24 -1.77 21.48
CA TYR A 137 -26.65 -2.56 20.34
C TYR A 137 -26.89 -1.69 19.09
N GLY A 138 -27.45 -0.50 19.23
CA GLY A 138 -27.63 0.45 18.14
C GLY A 138 -26.32 0.89 17.50
N GLU A 139 -25.33 1.26 18.32
CA GLU A 139 -23.99 1.61 17.82
C GLU A 139 -23.27 0.40 17.20
N THR A 140 -23.40 -0.77 17.82
CA THR A 140 -22.82 -2.02 17.28
C THR A 140 -23.43 -2.37 15.93
N LEU A 141 -24.75 -2.21 15.77
CA LEU A 141 -25.44 -2.41 14.49
C LEU A 141 -24.93 -1.42 13.43
N THR A 142 -24.74 -0.15 13.80
CA THR A 142 -24.14 0.86 12.90
C THR A 142 -22.76 0.43 12.41
N PHE A 143 -21.92 -0.08 13.30
CA PHE A 143 -20.62 -0.64 12.92
C PHE A 143 -20.75 -1.86 12.01
N ILE A 144 -21.60 -2.83 12.35
CA ILE A 144 -21.83 -4.05 11.55
C ILE A 144 -22.25 -3.68 10.12
N TYR A 145 -23.14 -2.70 9.99
CA TYR A 145 -23.59 -2.16 8.72
C TYR A 145 -22.44 -1.58 7.88
N ILE A 146 -21.57 -0.77 8.47
CA ILE A 146 -20.37 -0.25 7.79
C ILE A 146 -19.43 -1.41 7.41
N ALA A 147 -19.21 -2.35 8.34
CA ALA A 147 -18.31 -3.49 8.15
C ALA A 147 -18.79 -4.43 7.03
N MET A 148 -20.10 -4.67 6.90
CA MET A 148 -20.64 -5.49 5.81
C MET A 148 -20.33 -4.87 4.44
N VAL A 149 -20.54 -3.55 4.27
CA VAL A 149 -20.18 -2.85 3.03
C VAL A 149 -18.67 -2.97 2.76
N ALA A 150 -17.86 -2.77 3.80
CA ALA A 150 -16.40 -2.89 3.71
C ALA A 150 -15.97 -4.29 3.23
N VAL A 151 -16.47 -5.34 3.88
CA VAL A 151 -16.13 -6.74 3.59
C VAL A 151 -16.56 -7.12 2.17
N THR A 152 -17.79 -6.77 1.76
CA THR A 152 -18.26 -7.05 0.40
C THR A 152 -17.37 -6.41 -0.66
N LEU A 153 -16.98 -5.15 -0.47
CA LEU A 153 -16.12 -4.44 -1.41
C LEU A 153 -14.69 -4.98 -1.42
N VAL A 154 -14.14 -5.32 -0.25
CA VAL A 154 -12.81 -5.95 -0.17
C VAL A 154 -12.80 -7.28 -0.90
N VAL A 155 -13.80 -8.14 -0.70
CA VAL A 155 -13.89 -9.43 -1.40
C VAL A 155 -14.00 -9.24 -2.92
N PHE A 156 -14.82 -8.29 -3.37
CA PHE A 156 -14.93 -7.99 -4.80
C PHE A 156 -13.62 -7.42 -5.37
N ASN A 157 -12.95 -6.52 -4.64
CA ASN A 157 -11.67 -5.97 -5.05
C ASN A 157 -10.59 -7.06 -5.15
N LEU A 158 -10.48 -7.96 -4.16
CA LEU A 158 -9.55 -9.10 -4.19
C LEU A 158 -9.78 -10.01 -5.40
N PHE A 159 -11.04 -10.26 -5.75
CA PHE A 159 -11.40 -11.03 -6.93
C PHE A 159 -10.93 -10.33 -8.23
N ILE A 160 -11.19 -9.02 -8.35
CA ILE A 160 -10.78 -8.24 -9.52
C ILE A 160 -9.25 -8.13 -9.62
N VAL A 161 -8.55 -7.91 -8.50
CA VAL A 161 -7.08 -7.89 -8.44
C VAL A 161 -6.50 -9.23 -8.90
N SER A 162 -7.08 -10.35 -8.45
CA SER A 162 -6.64 -11.69 -8.88
C SER A 162 -6.78 -11.86 -10.41
N HIS A 163 -7.88 -11.40 -10.98
CA HIS A 163 -8.10 -11.42 -12.44
C HIS A 163 -7.13 -10.48 -13.16
N TYR A 164 -6.93 -9.28 -12.62
CA TYR A 164 -6.05 -8.28 -13.17
C TYR A 164 -4.60 -8.79 -13.25
N ILE A 165 -4.08 -9.38 -12.18
CA ILE A 165 -2.75 -10.00 -12.14
C ILE A 165 -2.66 -11.12 -13.17
N PHE A 166 -3.69 -11.97 -13.27
CA PHE A 166 -3.70 -13.05 -14.25
C PHE A 166 -3.70 -12.52 -15.69
N ARG A 167 -4.50 -11.49 -16.01
CA ARG A 167 -4.50 -10.87 -17.35
C ARG A 167 -3.18 -10.20 -17.69
N TRP A 168 -2.54 -9.56 -16.71
CA TRP A 168 -1.19 -9.01 -16.90
C TRP A 168 -0.19 -10.13 -17.19
N ARG A 169 -0.25 -11.22 -16.44
CA ARG A 169 0.57 -12.41 -16.72
C ARG A 169 0.30 -12.97 -18.12
N THR A 170 -0.96 -13.09 -18.55
CA THR A 170 -1.32 -13.53 -19.91
C THR A 170 -0.69 -12.62 -20.95
N ALA A 171 -0.82 -11.30 -20.79
CA ALA A 171 -0.22 -10.34 -21.72
C ALA A 171 1.30 -10.47 -21.82
N MET A 172 1.99 -10.67 -20.68
CA MET A 172 3.44 -10.91 -20.66
C MET A 172 3.79 -12.25 -21.32
N ASN A 173 3.05 -13.30 -21.02
CA ASN A 173 3.22 -14.62 -21.63
C ASN A 173 3.10 -14.53 -23.15
N ASP A 174 2.02 -13.96 -23.66
CA ASP A 174 1.75 -13.85 -25.10
C ASP A 174 2.85 -13.04 -25.82
N PHE A 175 3.35 -11.98 -25.18
CA PHE A 175 4.45 -11.19 -25.71
C PHE A 175 5.75 -12.00 -25.81
N TYR A 176 6.11 -12.77 -24.77
CA TYR A 176 7.35 -13.55 -24.79
C TYR A 176 7.25 -14.78 -25.70
N THR A 177 6.09 -15.44 -25.76
CA THR A 177 5.91 -16.61 -26.63
C THR A 177 5.92 -16.22 -28.12
N GLN A 178 5.42 -15.03 -28.48
CA GLN A 178 5.57 -14.48 -29.83
C GLN A 178 7.03 -14.25 -30.23
N ASN A 179 7.91 -14.00 -29.26
CA ASN A 179 9.35 -13.79 -29.47
C ASN A 179 10.19 -15.02 -29.09
N TRP A 180 9.54 -16.19 -28.98
CA TRP A 180 10.18 -17.40 -28.45
C TRP A 180 11.41 -17.83 -29.23
N ASP A 181 11.39 -17.69 -30.55
CA ASP A 181 12.52 -18.09 -31.40
C ASP A 181 13.83 -17.36 -31.04
N LYS A 182 13.74 -16.10 -30.63
CA LYS A 182 14.89 -15.33 -30.14
C LYS A 182 15.24 -15.67 -28.69
N LEU A 183 14.23 -15.87 -27.85
CA LEU A 183 14.38 -15.98 -26.40
C LEU A 183 14.79 -17.37 -25.91
N ARG A 184 14.45 -18.44 -26.64
CA ARG A 184 14.66 -19.83 -26.22
C ARG A 184 16.12 -20.22 -26.00
N HIS A 185 17.04 -19.45 -26.58
CA HIS A 185 18.48 -19.66 -26.48
C HIS A 185 19.07 -19.15 -25.15
N ILE A 186 18.28 -18.44 -24.35
CA ILE A 186 18.69 -17.91 -23.06
C ILE A 186 18.48 -18.96 -21.98
N GLU A 187 19.50 -19.22 -21.18
CA GLU A 187 19.41 -20.13 -20.04
C GLU A 187 18.27 -19.73 -19.09
N GLY A 188 17.39 -20.68 -18.81
CA GLY A 188 16.22 -20.51 -17.95
C GLY A 188 15.09 -19.66 -18.57
N ALA A 189 15.04 -19.50 -19.90
CA ALA A 189 13.98 -18.74 -20.57
C ALA A 189 12.56 -19.19 -20.20
N SER A 190 12.31 -20.51 -20.15
CA SER A 190 11.02 -21.08 -19.73
C SER A 190 10.66 -20.68 -18.29
N GLN A 191 11.62 -20.78 -17.36
CA GLN A 191 11.44 -20.38 -15.97
C GLN A 191 11.13 -18.89 -15.84
N ARG A 192 11.82 -18.03 -16.60
CA ARG A 192 11.55 -16.58 -16.60
C ARG A 192 10.13 -16.28 -17.08
N ILE A 193 9.68 -16.91 -18.16
CA ILE A 193 8.32 -16.71 -18.69
C ILE A 193 7.27 -17.24 -17.69
N GLN A 194 7.51 -18.37 -17.04
CA GLN A 194 6.53 -19.00 -16.16
C GLN A 194 6.46 -18.35 -14.77
N GLU A 195 7.61 -18.19 -14.10
CA GLU A 195 7.71 -17.79 -12.69
C GLU A 195 7.93 -16.29 -12.53
N ASP A 196 8.91 -15.72 -13.23
CA ASP A 196 9.29 -14.31 -13.04
C ASP A 196 8.17 -13.37 -13.51
N THR A 197 7.42 -13.70 -14.56
CA THR A 197 6.27 -12.89 -15.01
C THR A 197 5.15 -12.82 -13.99
N MET A 198 4.82 -13.96 -13.35
CA MET A 198 3.81 -14.04 -12.31
C MET A 198 4.25 -13.25 -11.08
N ARG A 199 5.49 -13.48 -10.62
CA ARG A 199 6.03 -12.77 -9.46
C ARG A 199 6.11 -11.27 -9.73
N PHE A 200 6.54 -10.87 -10.93
CA PHE A 200 6.58 -9.47 -11.33
C PHE A 200 5.20 -8.81 -11.27
N ALA A 201 4.19 -9.40 -11.94
CA ALA A 201 2.85 -8.83 -11.99
C ALA A 201 2.23 -8.73 -10.58
N LYS A 202 2.34 -9.79 -9.77
CA LYS A 202 1.82 -9.82 -8.40
C LYS A 202 2.52 -8.80 -7.49
N THR A 203 3.85 -8.77 -7.51
CA THR A 203 4.63 -7.90 -6.62
C THR A 203 4.50 -6.43 -7.02
N MET A 204 4.51 -6.13 -8.32
CA MET A 204 4.34 -4.76 -8.83
C MET A 204 2.94 -4.21 -8.53
N GLU A 205 1.91 -5.03 -8.73
CA GLU A 205 0.52 -4.66 -8.41
C GLU A 205 0.36 -4.39 -6.92
N GLY A 206 0.79 -5.31 -6.05
CA GLY A 206 0.65 -5.15 -4.61
C GLY A 206 1.43 -3.95 -4.07
N LEU A 207 2.66 -3.73 -4.52
CA LEU A 207 3.43 -2.54 -4.15
C LEU A 207 2.73 -1.25 -4.62
N GLY A 208 2.26 -1.23 -5.86
CA GLY A 208 1.59 -0.06 -6.44
C GLY A 208 0.28 0.29 -5.72
N VAL A 209 -0.56 -0.72 -5.45
CA VAL A 209 -1.82 -0.55 -4.72
C VAL A 209 -1.57 -0.04 -3.30
N ASN A 210 -0.66 -0.67 -2.57
CA ASN A 210 -0.35 -0.27 -1.20
C ASN A 210 0.27 1.13 -1.11
N LEU A 211 1.08 1.53 -2.11
CA LEU A 211 1.62 2.89 -2.19
C LEU A 211 0.50 3.91 -2.39
N VAL A 212 -0.41 3.64 -3.34
CA VAL A 212 -1.54 4.54 -3.60
C VAL A 212 -2.45 4.62 -2.37
N GLU A 213 -2.73 3.49 -1.72
CA GLU A 213 -3.49 3.45 -0.48
C GLU A 213 -2.85 4.32 0.60
N ALA A 214 -1.55 4.16 0.87
CA ALA A 214 -0.84 4.98 1.86
C ALA A 214 -0.96 6.48 1.57
N VAL A 215 -0.82 6.89 0.30
CA VAL A 215 -0.99 8.30 -0.10
C VAL A 215 -2.45 8.77 0.10
N MET A 216 -3.43 7.97 -0.28
CA MET A 216 -4.85 8.31 -0.10
C MET A 216 -5.24 8.39 1.38
N VAL A 217 -4.71 7.49 2.21
CA VAL A 217 -4.88 7.54 3.67
C VAL A 217 -4.30 8.84 4.21
N LEU A 218 -3.08 9.24 3.81
CA LEU A 218 -2.50 10.51 4.24
C LEU A 218 -3.39 11.70 3.85
N ILE A 219 -3.87 11.74 2.61
CA ILE A 219 -4.77 12.81 2.13
C ILE A 219 -6.05 12.88 2.96
N ALA A 220 -6.63 11.72 3.34
CA ALA A 220 -7.87 11.67 4.10
C ALA A 220 -7.69 11.91 5.61
N PHE A 221 -6.62 11.38 6.20
CA PHE A 221 -6.43 11.35 7.66
C PHE A 221 -5.55 12.49 8.19
N LEU A 222 -4.67 13.11 7.39
CA LEU A 222 -3.92 14.28 7.86
C LEU A 222 -4.83 15.46 8.23
N PRO A 223 -5.85 15.84 7.43
CA PRO A 223 -6.79 16.89 7.82
C PRO A 223 -7.57 16.55 9.09
N VAL A 224 -7.99 15.29 9.23
CA VAL A 224 -8.70 14.80 10.42
C VAL A 224 -7.77 14.87 11.64
N LEU A 225 -6.52 14.43 11.51
CA LEU A 225 -5.52 14.51 12.58
C LEU A 225 -5.29 15.96 12.99
N PHE A 226 -5.16 16.87 12.01
CA PHE A 226 -4.96 18.29 12.26
C PHE A 226 -6.11 18.90 13.07
N GLN A 227 -7.35 18.59 12.71
CA GLN A 227 -8.55 19.04 13.44
C GLN A 227 -8.61 18.47 14.85
N LEU A 228 -8.34 17.17 15.02
CA LEU A 228 -8.37 16.52 16.32
C LEU A 228 -7.23 16.99 17.24
N SER A 229 -6.08 17.35 16.67
CA SER A 229 -4.89 17.80 17.41
C SER A 229 -5.14 19.06 18.25
N VAL A 230 -6.16 19.86 17.94
CA VAL A 230 -6.53 21.05 18.74
C VAL A 230 -6.93 20.66 20.18
N HIS A 231 -7.40 19.44 20.38
CA HIS A 231 -7.76 18.91 21.70
C HIS A 231 -6.55 18.39 22.50
N VAL A 232 -5.36 18.37 21.90
CA VAL A 232 -4.11 17.90 22.53
C VAL A 232 -3.12 19.05 22.56
N LYS A 233 -3.18 19.82 23.65
CA LYS A 233 -2.43 21.09 23.79
C LYS A 233 -0.96 20.89 24.14
N SER A 234 -0.59 19.78 24.78
CA SER A 234 0.77 19.51 25.23
C SER A 234 1.21 18.10 24.89
N LEU A 235 2.51 17.96 24.60
CA LEU A 235 3.18 16.68 24.42
C LEU A 235 3.99 16.31 25.67
N PRO A 236 4.15 15.00 25.96
CA PRO A 236 5.13 14.55 26.93
C PRO A 236 6.51 15.13 26.57
N VAL A 237 7.25 15.61 27.57
CA VAL A 237 8.64 16.11 27.46
C VAL A 237 8.79 17.44 26.71
N VAL A 238 8.07 17.68 25.62
CA VAL A 238 8.24 18.88 24.77
C VAL A 238 7.40 20.07 25.23
N GLY A 239 6.26 19.84 25.88
CA GLY A 239 5.38 20.90 26.36
C GLY A 239 4.33 21.34 25.33
N GLU A 240 3.87 22.59 25.42
CA GLU A 240 2.78 23.11 24.60
C GLU A 240 3.23 23.42 23.16
N ILE A 241 2.62 22.75 22.18
CA ILE A 241 2.89 22.96 20.75
C ILE A 241 1.57 22.87 20.00
N SER A 242 1.33 23.84 19.10
CA SER A 242 0.16 23.80 18.22
C SER A 242 0.25 22.62 17.25
N HIS A 243 -0.87 21.89 17.09
CA HIS A 243 -0.96 20.68 16.27
C HIS A 243 0.08 19.61 16.63
N ALA A 244 0.33 19.47 17.93
CA ALA A 244 1.38 18.63 18.51
C ALA A 244 1.42 17.19 17.96
N LEU A 245 0.27 16.54 17.79
CA LEU A 245 0.20 15.17 17.27
C LEU A 245 0.63 15.05 15.80
N MET A 246 0.40 16.08 14.98
CA MET A 246 0.86 16.08 13.59
C MET A 246 2.38 16.02 13.52
N TRP A 247 3.05 16.89 14.30
CA TRP A 247 4.51 16.90 14.39
C TRP A 247 5.05 15.60 14.97
N ALA A 248 4.43 15.06 16.02
CA ALA A 248 4.81 13.79 16.61
C ALA A 248 4.77 12.64 15.59
N ALA A 249 3.68 12.54 14.80
CA ALA A 249 3.55 11.51 13.77
C ALA A 249 4.65 11.61 12.71
N MET A 250 4.93 12.82 12.21
CA MET A 250 5.97 13.05 11.20
C MET A 250 7.37 12.74 11.72
N VAL A 251 7.72 13.26 12.90
CA VAL A 251 9.05 13.05 13.51
C VAL A 251 9.28 11.58 13.78
N TRP A 252 8.28 10.87 14.34
CA TRP A 252 8.38 9.44 14.60
C TRP A 252 8.56 8.62 13.34
N ALA A 253 7.80 8.93 12.28
CA ALA A 253 7.94 8.24 11.01
C ALA A 253 9.31 8.47 10.35
N VAL A 254 9.82 9.72 10.37
CA VAL A 254 11.17 10.04 9.87
C VAL A 254 12.23 9.31 10.69
N PHE A 255 12.10 9.33 12.02
CA PHE A 255 13.00 8.62 12.93
C PHE A 255 13.06 7.12 12.62
N GLY A 256 11.89 6.46 12.53
CA GLY A 256 11.83 5.04 12.17
C GLY A 256 12.44 4.73 10.82
N THR A 257 12.19 5.58 9.82
CA THR A 257 12.78 5.44 8.48
C THR A 257 14.30 5.51 8.55
N VAL A 258 14.85 6.53 9.21
CA VAL A 258 16.30 6.71 9.34
C VAL A 258 16.94 5.53 10.09
N VAL A 259 16.35 5.10 11.20
CA VAL A 259 16.86 3.97 11.99
C VAL A 259 16.88 2.68 11.14
N LEU A 260 15.78 2.36 10.49
CA LEU A 260 15.67 1.10 9.74
C LEU A 260 16.49 1.09 8.45
N MET A 261 16.59 2.24 7.76
CA MET A 261 17.52 2.38 6.63
C MET A 261 18.97 2.20 7.06
N THR A 262 19.37 2.80 8.19
CA THR A 262 20.76 2.72 8.69
C THR A 262 21.12 1.28 9.05
N VAL A 263 20.24 0.57 9.74
CA VAL A 263 20.46 -0.82 10.18
C VAL A 263 20.37 -1.80 9.00
N GLY A 264 19.49 -1.55 8.03
CA GLY A 264 19.24 -2.40 6.86
C GLY A 264 20.18 -2.18 5.67
N TYR A 265 20.99 -1.11 5.65
CA TYR A 265 21.78 -0.69 4.50
C TYR A 265 22.68 -1.79 3.88
N LYS A 266 23.21 -2.71 4.71
CA LYS A 266 24.11 -3.78 4.24
C LYS A 266 23.39 -5.00 3.65
N LEU A 267 22.10 -5.19 3.93
CA LEU A 267 21.36 -6.40 3.55
C LEU A 267 21.34 -6.66 2.03
N PRO A 268 21.06 -5.67 1.15
CA PRO A 268 21.04 -5.90 -0.29
C PRO A 268 22.39 -6.39 -0.85
N GLY A 269 23.50 -5.86 -0.32
CA GLY A 269 24.83 -6.27 -0.72
C GLY A 269 25.17 -7.70 -0.28
N LEU A 270 24.69 -8.11 0.90
CA LEU A 270 24.86 -9.48 1.41
C LEU A 270 24.02 -10.49 0.61
N GLU A 271 22.76 -10.16 0.31
CA GLU A 271 21.90 -10.98 -0.55
C GLU A 271 22.51 -11.22 -1.93
N PHE A 272 23.08 -10.18 -2.53
CA PHE A 272 23.77 -10.31 -3.81
C PHE A 272 25.00 -11.24 -3.72
N ASN A 273 25.77 -11.17 -2.63
CA ASN A 273 26.88 -12.08 -2.41
C ASN A 273 26.43 -13.53 -2.19
N ASN A 274 25.31 -13.74 -1.49
CA ASN A 274 24.67 -15.05 -1.35
C ASN A 274 24.28 -15.64 -2.72
N GLN A 275 23.60 -14.85 -3.56
CA GLN A 275 23.21 -15.28 -4.91
C GLN A 275 24.42 -15.68 -5.77
N LYS A 276 25.55 -14.97 -5.65
CA LYS A 276 26.78 -15.32 -6.36
C LYS A 276 27.35 -16.67 -5.95
N VAL A 277 27.44 -16.95 -4.64
CA VAL A 277 28.00 -18.22 -4.17
C VAL A 277 27.06 -19.40 -4.44
N GLU A 278 25.74 -19.18 -4.39
CA GLU A 278 24.77 -20.18 -4.83
C GLU A 278 24.84 -20.47 -6.32
N ALA A 279 24.98 -19.43 -7.14
CA ALA A 279 25.12 -19.60 -8.59
C ALA A 279 26.39 -20.40 -8.94
N ALA A 280 27.51 -20.14 -8.25
CA ALA A 280 28.74 -20.90 -8.42
C ALA A 280 28.56 -22.39 -8.04
N TYR A 281 27.90 -22.66 -6.91
CA TYR A 281 27.59 -24.02 -6.47
C TYR A 281 26.66 -24.74 -7.45
N ARG A 282 25.56 -24.09 -7.88
CA ARG A 282 24.61 -24.63 -8.86
C ARG A 282 25.31 -24.94 -10.18
N LYS A 283 26.18 -24.04 -10.65
CA LYS A 283 26.91 -24.22 -11.91
C LYS A 283 27.81 -25.46 -11.89
N GLU A 284 28.49 -25.72 -10.78
CA GLU A 284 29.32 -26.93 -10.66
C GLU A 284 28.48 -28.21 -10.64
N LEU A 285 27.31 -28.19 -10.00
CA LEU A 285 26.37 -29.32 -10.03
C LEU A 285 25.88 -29.61 -11.45
N VAL A 286 25.49 -28.59 -12.21
CA VAL A 286 25.06 -28.76 -13.62
C VAL A 286 26.20 -29.35 -14.46
N TYR A 287 27.44 -28.91 -14.26
CA TYR A 287 28.57 -29.53 -14.95
C TYR A 287 28.76 -31.01 -14.60
N GLY A 288 28.50 -31.41 -13.35
CA GLY A 288 28.50 -32.81 -12.93
C GLY A 288 27.35 -33.63 -13.49
N GLU A 289 26.24 -33.02 -13.90
CA GLU A 289 25.17 -33.72 -14.64
C GLU A 289 25.62 -34.07 -16.07
N ASP A 290 26.36 -33.15 -16.72
CA ASP A 290 26.77 -33.30 -18.11
C ASP A 290 28.12 -34.03 -18.29
N HIS A 291 28.99 -34.06 -17.27
CA HIS A 291 30.35 -34.59 -17.36
C HIS A 291 30.75 -35.39 -16.11
N GLU A 292 31.22 -36.63 -16.30
CA GLU A 292 31.60 -37.55 -15.21
C GLU A 292 32.86 -37.11 -14.43
N ASP A 293 33.69 -36.24 -15.00
CA ASP A 293 34.92 -35.70 -14.38
C ASP A 293 34.68 -34.41 -13.58
N ARG A 294 33.42 -33.99 -13.42
CA ARG A 294 33.02 -32.75 -12.73
C ARG A 294 32.26 -33.05 -11.45
N ALA A 295 31.99 -31.99 -10.67
CA ALA A 295 31.31 -32.09 -9.39
C ALA A 295 32.02 -33.02 -8.38
N GLU A 296 33.36 -32.99 -8.38
CA GLU A 296 34.15 -33.75 -7.43
C GLU A 296 33.77 -33.42 -5.98
N PRO A 297 33.75 -34.43 -5.07
CA PRO A 297 33.31 -34.22 -3.69
C PRO A 297 34.07 -33.12 -2.92
N LEU A 298 35.36 -32.92 -3.22
CA LEU A 298 36.18 -31.89 -2.59
C LEU A 298 35.74 -30.48 -3.01
N THR A 299 35.57 -30.26 -4.32
CA THR A 299 35.14 -29.00 -4.94
C THR A 299 33.74 -28.61 -4.47
N LEU A 300 32.80 -29.57 -4.44
CA LEU A 300 31.44 -29.32 -3.93
C LEU A 300 31.46 -28.93 -2.45
N LYS A 301 32.29 -29.58 -1.63
CA LYS A 301 32.43 -29.26 -0.20
C LYS A 301 33.00 -27.85 0.02
N GLU A 302 33.95 -27.43 -0.80
CA GLU A 302 34.51 -26.07 -0.77
C GLU A 302 33.46 -25.03 -1.16
N LEU A 303 32.81 -25.20 -2.31
CA LEU A 303 31.75 -24.31 -2.79
C LEU A 303 30.62 -24.17 -1.78
N PHE A 304 30.16 -25.30 -1.21
CA PHE A 304 29.12 -25.28 -0.19
C PHE A 304 29.58 -24.62 1.13
N SER A 305 30.87 -24.71 1.47
CA SER A 305 31.43 -23.97 2.61
C SER A 305 31.34 -22.46 2.42
N HIS A 306 31.54 -21.95 1.19
CA HIS A 306 31.33 -20.55 0.85
C HIS A 306 29.86 -20.15 0.96
N VAL A 307 28.94 -20.99 0.49
CA VAL A 307 27.49 -20.80 0.66
C VAL A 307 27.16 -20.63 2.14
N ARG A 308 27.57 -21.60 2.98
CA ARG A 308 27.34 -21.59 4.43
C ARG A 308 27.89 -20.33 5.11
N LYS A 309 29.13 -19.92 4.78
CA LYS A 309 29.76 -18.73 5.39
C LYS A 309 28.99 -17.44 5.06
N ASN A 310 28.52 -17.30 3.83
CA ASN A 310 27.76 -16.12 3.41
C ASN A 310 26.35 -16.12 4.05
N TYR A 311 25.69 -17.27 4.12
CA TYR A 311 24.42 -17.42 4.84
C TYR A 311 24.51 -17.07 6.32
N PHE A 312 25.52 -17.56 7.06
CA PHE A 312 25.64 -17.19 8.48
C PHE A 312 25.87 -15.69 8.68
N ARG A 313 26.65 -15.05 7.80
CA ARG A 313 26.82 -13.60 7.82
C ARG A 313 25.50 -12.87 7.56
N LEU A 314 24.73 -13.33 6.57
CA LEU A 314 23.42 -12.80 6.24
C LEU A 314 22.43 -12.96 7.40
N TYR A 315 22.36 -14.15 8.01
CA TYR A 315 21.50 -14.44 9.16
C TYR A 315 21.79 -13.53 10.34
N PHE A 316 23.07 -13.29 10.67
CA PHE A 316 23.43 -12.34 11.72
C PHE A 316 22.94 -10.92 11.42
N HIS A 317 23.00 -10.49 10.15
CA HIS A 317 22.52 -9.17 9.75
C HIS A 317 20.99 -9.06 9.82
N TYR A 318 20.27 -10.10 9.42
CA TYR A 318 18.83 -10.17 9.63
C TYR A 318 18.44 -10.23 11.10
N ALA A 319 19.21 -10.90 11.95
CA ALA A 319 18.90 -11.04 13.38
C ALA A 319 18.83 -9.67 14.08
N TYR A 320 19.87 -8.84 13.94
CA TYR A 320 19.85 -7.51 14.56
C TYR A 320 18.89 -6.56 13.82
N PHE A 321 18.73 -6.67 12.50
CA PHE A 321 17.75 -5.88 11.75
C PHE A 321 16.33 -6.16 12.24
N ASN A 322 15.97 -7.44 12.37
CA ASN A 322 14.68 -7.86 12.88
C ASN A 322 14.48 -7.45 14.33
N LEU A 323 15.52 -7.53 15.17
CA LEU A 323 15.46 -7.03 16.55
C LEU A 323 15.05 -5.55 16.55
N VAL A 324 15.78 -4.69 15.83
CA VAL A 324 15.47 -3.25 15.76
C VAL A 324 14.08 -3.00 15.16
N ARG A 325 13.75 -3.67 14.05
CA ARG A 325 12.45 -3.54 13.38
C ARG A 325 11.29 -3.92 14.28
N ILE A 326 11.36 -5.06 14.96
CA ILE A 326 10.29 -5.55 15.82
C ILE A 326 10.14 -4.64 17.04
N TRP A 327 11.24 -4.23 17.68
CA TRP A 327 11.21 -3.28 18.79
C TRP A 327 10.61 -1.94 18.39
N TYR A 328 11.01 -1.42 17.22
CA TYR A 328 10.44 -0.20 16.66
C TYR A 328 8.92 -0.32 16.52
N LEU A 329 8.43 -1.37 15.85
CA LEU A 329 6.99 -1.61 15.67
C LEU A 329 6.24 -1.79 17.01
N GLN A 330 6.90 -2.39 18.01
CA GLN A 330 6.29 -2.58 19.32
C GLN A 330 6.17 -1.27 20.11
N LEU A 331 7.20 -0.42 20.07
CA LEU A 331 7.16 0.92 20.69
C LEU A 331 6.17 1.83 19.98
N ASP A 332 6.11 1.72 18.66
CA ASP A 332 5.21 2.45 17.78
C ASP A 332 3.71 2.22 18.10
N ASN A 333 3.33 1.00 18.51
CA ASN A 333 1.98 0.71 19.03
C ASN A 333 1.62 1.52 20.29
N LEU A 334 2.61 1.83 21.13
CA LEU A 334 2.42 2.59 22.37
C LEU A 334 2.60 4.09 22.18
N PHE A 335 3.29 4.49 21.11
CA PHE A 335 3.67 5.88 20.89
C PHE A 335 2.46 6.82 20.87
N GLY A 336 1.40 6.49 20.12
CA GLY A 336 0.19 7.31 20.05
C GLY A 336 -0.44 7.53 21.43
N LEU A 337 -0.60 6.46 22.22
CA LEU A 337 -1.14 6.53 23.56
C LEU A 337 -0.25 7.34 24.51
N PHE A 338 1.08 7.12 24.44
CA PHE A 338 2.05 7.88 25.24
C PHE A 338 1.95 9.38 24.98
N MET A 339 1.77 9.79 23.72
CA MET A 339 1.60 11.20 23.36
C MET A 339 0.32 11.82 23.96
N LEU A 340 -0.69 11.02 24.28
CA LEU A 340 -1.95 11.47 24.87
C LEU A 340 -1.93 11.50 26.40
N PHE A 341 -0.93 10.94 27.07
CA PHE A 341 -0.87 10.88 28.54
C PHE A 341 -1.08 12.23 29.25
N PRO A 342 -0.50 13.36 28.81
CA PRO A 342 -0.75 14.64 29.45
C PRO A 342 -2.23 15.05 29.38
N SER A 343 -2.86 14.90 28.21
CA SER A 343 -4.27 15.22 28.01
C SER A 343 -5.20 14.30 28.80
N ILE A 344 -4.86 13.02 28.91
CA ILE A 344 -5.59 12.02 29.72
C ILE A 344 -5.49 12.39 31.20
N ALA A 345 -4.29 12.64 31.70
CA ALA A 345 -4.05 12.99 33.10
C ALA A 345 -4.75 14.31 33.49
N ALA A 346 -4.84 15.27 32.54
CA ALA A 346 -5.55 16.53 32.73
C ALA A 346 -7.08 16.42 32.59
N GLY A 347 -7.62 15.25 32.20
CA GLY A 347 -9.06 15.07 31.98
C GLY A 347 -9.63 15.90 30.83
N THR A 348 -8.81 16.28 29.86
CA THR A 348 -9.18 17.21 28.77
C THR A 348 -9.80 16.53 27.55
N ILE A 349 -9.68 15.21 27.45
CA ILE A 349 -10.22 14.40 26.34
C ILE A 349 -11.10 13.28 26.89
N THR A 350 -12.14 12.93 26.14
CA THR A 350 -13.00 11.78 26.43
C THR A 350 -12.38 10.48 25.89
N LEU A 351 -12.89 9.33 26.35
CA LEU A 351 -12.43 8.01 25.90
C LEU A 351 -12.68 7.82 24.40
N GLY A 352 -13.83 8.27 23.89
CA GLY A 352 -14.17 8.25 22.47
C GLY A 352 -13.24 9.10 21.64
N LEU A 353 -12.97 10.33 22.07
CA LEU A 353 -12.00 11.19 21.40
C LEU A 353 -10.59 10.58 21.41
N MET A 354 -10.18 9.98 22.53
CA MET A 354 -8.91 9.27 22.64
C MET A 354 -8.81 8.10 21.65
N MET A 355 -9.84 7.26 21.54
CA MET A 355 -9.88 6.13 20.61
C MET A 355 -9.86 6.59 19.15
N GLN A 356 -10.62 7.64 18.84
CA GLN A 356 -10.62 8.27 17.52
C GLN A 356 -9.22 8.79 17.15
N ILE A 357 -8.59 9.56 18.04
CA ILE A 357 -7.25 10.12 17.83
C ILE A 357 -6.21 9.01 17.63
N ASN A 358 -6.19 8.00 18.51
CA ASN A 358 -5.23 6.91 18.42
C ASN A 358 -5.33 6.18 17.08
N ASN A 359 -6.55 5.95 16.59
CA ASN A 359 -6.75 5.32 15.29
C ASN A 359 -6.28 6.22 14.12
N VAL A 360 -6.64 7.50 14.11
CA VAL A 360 -6.18 8.44 13.07
C VAL A 360 -4.66 8.54 13.06
N PHE A 361 -4.07 8.70 14.24
CA PHE A 361 -2.63 8.79 14.41
C PHE A 361 -1.92 7.53 13.89
N GLY A 362 -2.45 6.34 14.23
CA GLY A 362 -1.96 5.07 13.71
C GLY A 362 -2.01 4.98 12.18
N LYS A 363 -3.13 5.37 11.56
CA LYS A 363 -3.27 5.38 10.09
C LYS A 363 -2.27 6.29 9.39
N VAL A 364 -2.07 7.50 9.90
CA VAL A 364 -1.07 8.45 9.37
C VAL A 364 0.35 7.88 9.49
N ARG A 365 0.67 7.35 10.68
CA ARG A 365 1.97 6.78 11.00
C ARG A 365 2.31 5.56 10.12
N GLU A 366 1.39 4.61 10.00
CA GLU A 366 1.53 3.43 9.13
C GLU A 366 1.76 3.82 7.67
N SER A 367 1.04 4.84 7.20
CA SER A 367 1.16 5.32 5.82
C SER A 367 2.52 5.94 5.53
N PHE A 368 3.08 6.72 6.47
CA PHE A 368 4.46 7.22 6.32
C PHE A 368 5.50 6.09 6.34
N GLN A 369 5.22 4.98 7.03
CA GLN A 369 6.11 3.84 7.15
C GLN A 369 6.03 2.86 5.97
N TYR A 370 5.18 3.10 4.97
CA TYR A 370 4.99 2.21 3.81
C TYR A 370 6.31 1.75 3.16
N LEU A 371 7.25 2.67 2.92
CA LEU A 371 8.51 2.36 2.25
C LEU A 371 9.37 1.36 3.06
N ILE A 372 9.33 1.49 4.38
CA ILE A 372 10.06 0.63 5.30
C ILE A 372 9.39 -0.74 5.36
N SER A 373 8.07 -0.78 5.54
CA SER A 373 7.31 -2.04 5.67
C SER A 373 7.39 -2.86 4.39
N SER A 374 7.51 -2.20 3.24
CA SER A 374 7.62 -2.80 1.91
C SER A 374 9.05 -3.10 1.47
N TRP A 375 10.07 -2.83 2.30
CA TRP A 375 11.48 -2.90 1.90
C TRP A 375 11.90 -4.25 1.31
N THR A 376 11.54 -5.35 1.97
CA THR A 376 11.85 -6.70 1.50
C THR A 376 11.19 -7.01 0.15
N THR A 377 9.93 -6.61 0.00
CA THR A 377 9.16 -6.76 -1.24
C THR A 377 9.74 -5.92 -2.38
N ILE A 378 10.23 -4.70 -2.10
CA ILE A 378 10.91 -3.86 -3.07
C ILE A 378 12.20 -4.53 -3.56
N ILE A 379 13.00 -5.11 -2.65
CA ILE A 379 14.22 -5.85 -3.03
C ILE A 379 13.89 -7.03 -3.94
N GLU A 380 12.84 -7.79 -3.61
CA GLU A 380 12.37 -8.89 -4.45
C GLU A 380 11.98 -8.40 -5.86
N LEU A 381 11.19 -7.32 -5.94
CA LEU A 381 10.80 -6.72 -7.23
C LEU A 381 12.03 -6.30 -8.05
N LEU A 382 13.01 -5.64 -7.43
CA LEU A 382 14.23 -5.20 -8.10
C LEU A 382 15.02 -6.38 -8.67
N SER A 383 15.07 -7.50 -7.95
CA SER A 383 15.71 -8.74 -8.40
C SER A 383 15.02 -9.31 -9.65
N ILE A 384 13.69 -9.44 -9.61
CA ILE A 384 12.89 -9.93 -10.73
C ILE A 384 12.98 -9.00 -11.94
N TYR A 385 12.86 -7.69 -11.71
CA TYR A 385 12.96 -6.67 -12.74
C TYR A 385 14.31 -6.72 -13.48
N LYS A 386 15.42 -6.88 -12.76
CA LYS A 386 16.75 -7.02 -13.38
C LYS A 386 16.81 -8.25 -14.29
N ARG A 387 16.30 -9.40 -13.84
CA ARG A 387 16.28 -10.64 -14.66
C ARG A 387 15.43 -10.49 -15.92
N LEU A 388 14.21 -9.97 -15.79
CA LEU A 388 13.31 -9.75 -16.93
C LEU A 388 13.82 -8.66 -17.87
N ARG A 389 14.45 -7.60 -17.36
CA ARG A 389 15.04 -6.56 -18.22
C ARG A 389 16.23 -7.10 -19.01
N ALA A 390 17.09 -7.90 -18.38
CA ALA A 390 18.18 -8.57 -19.09
C ALA A 390 17.65 -9.54 -20.16
N PHE A 391 16.54 -10.21 -19.88
CA PHE A 391 15.84 -11.08 -20.85
C PHE A 391 15.21 -10.30 -22.02
N GLU A 392 14.72 -9.09 -21.77
CA GLU A 392 14.15 -8.23 -22.81
C GLU A 392 15.19 -7.52 -23.66
N ALA A 393 16.36 -7.20 -23.11
CA ALA A 393 17.43 -6.51 -23.85
C ALA A 393 17.87 -7.30 -25.10
N THR A 394 17.85 -8.64 -25.04
CA THR A 394 18.10 -9.55 -26.17
C THR A 394 17.08 -9.47 -27.31
N LEU A 395 15.97 -8.75 -27.15
CA LEU A 395 15.00 -8.50 -28.22
C LEU A 395 15.28 -7.19 -28.97
N ASP A 396 15.98 -6.26 -28.33
CA ASP A 396 16.37 -4.97 -28.89
C ASP A 396 17.68 -5.07 -29.70
N ASP A 397 18.42 -6.19 -29.55
CA ASP A 397 19.52 -6.65 -30.41
C ASP A 397 18.97 -7.50 -31.59
#